data_AF-A0A3E0WT41-F1
#
_entry.id   AF-A0A3E0WT41-F1
#
_cell.length_a   1.000
_cell.length_b   1.000
_cell.length_c   1.000
_cell.angle_alpha   90.00
_cell.angle_beta   90.00
_cell.angle_gamma   90.00
#
_symmetry.space_group_name_H-M   'P 1'
#
loop_
_entity.id
_entity.type
_entity.pdbx_description
1 polymer ?
#
loop_
_entity_poly.entity_id
_entity_poly.type
_entity_poly.pdbx_seq_one_letter_code
_entity_poly.pdbx_strand_id
1 'polypeptide(L)'
;MKYVLGVAGLLAASVAMADIPRFDVEAHCKEVSEFGGSSNMVYNGCIRTEQTSYRELQNVWAEVPTRTRNHCLEIAQFGGASYQILHGCIQMEIDAAERPATFSFD
;
A
#
# COMPACT_ATOMS: atom_id res chain seq x y z
N MET A 1 -4.08 -43.52 -39.94
CA MET A 1 -3.19 -42.48 -39.39
C MET A 1 -3.77 -41.11 -39.73
N LYS A 2 -4.36 -40.42 -38.76
CA LYS A 2 -4.78 -39.00 -38.88
C LYS A 2 -4.26 -38.30 -37.64
N TYR A 3 -3.16 -37.57 -37.78
CA TYR A 3 -2.63 -36.70 -36.72
C TYR A 3 -3.47 -35.43 -36.70
N VAL A 4 -4.28 -35.25 -35.65
CA VAL A 4 -4.94 -33.98 -35.38
C VAL A 4 -3.95 -33.13 -34.59
N LEU A 5 -3.34 -32.13 -35.24
CA LEU A 5 -2.61 -31.07 -34.54
C LEU A 5 -3.62 -30.19 -33.80
N GLY A 6 -3.72 -30.38 -32.48
CA GLY A 6 -4.43 -29.47 -31.60
C GLY A 6 -3.56 -28.24 -31.31
N VAL A 7 -3.93 -27.09 -31.89
CA VAL A 7 -3.32 -25.80 -31.54
C VAL A 7 -3.90 -25.37 -30.20
N ALA A 8 -3.13 -25.53 -29.12
CA ALA A 8 -3.47 -24.99 -27.82
C ALA A 8 -3.24 -23.47 -27.83
N GLY A 9 -4.32 -22.70 -27.95
CA GLY A 9 -4.28 -21.24 -27.84
C GLY A 9 -3.97 -20.82 -26.40
N LEU A 10 -2.81 -20.22 -26.17
CA LEU A 10 -2.50 -19.52 -24.93
C LEU A 10 -3.40 -18.27 -24.81
N LEU A 11 -4.40 -18.34 -23.94
CA LEU A 11 -5.15 -17.17 -23.51
C LEU A 11 -4.24 -16.28 -22.66
N ALA A 12 -3.78 -15.16 -23.22
CA ALA A 12 -3.09 -14.12 -22.47
C ALA A 12 -4.11 -13.39 -21.57
N ALA A 13 -4.16 -13.76 -20.30
CA ALA A 13 -4.92 -13.01 -19.31
C ALA A 13 -4.16 -11.70 -19.01
N SER A 14 -4.75 -10.56 -19.37
CA SER A 14 -4.25 -9.26 -18.94
C SER A 14 -4.47 -9.13 -17.43
N VAL A 15 -3.39 -9.16 -16.65
CA VAL A 15 -3.44 -8.78 -15.24
C VAL A 15 -3.73 -7.29 -15.19
N ALA A 16 -4.97 -6.93 -14.87
CA ALA A 16 -5.31 -5.54 -14.58
C ALA A 16 -4.49 -5.11 -13.36
N MET A 17 -3.56 -4.17 -13.58
CA MET A 17 -2.81 -3.57 -12.49
C MET A 17 -3.77 -2.64 -11.74
N ALA A 18 -4.11 -2.98 -10.50
CA ALA A 18 -4.97 -2.13 -9.69
C ALA A 18 -4.27 -0.80 -9.45
N ASP A 19 -4.96 0.33 -9.61
CA ASP A 19 -4.44 1.65 -9.27
C ASP A 19 -4.30 1.84 -7.75
N ILE A 20 -3.49 2.81 -7.34
CA ILE A 20 -3.43 3.23 -5.92
C ILE A 20 -4.79 3.84 -5.55
N PRO A 21 -5.50 3.32 -4.52
CA PRO A 21 -6.76 3.89 -4.07
C PRO A 21 -6.64 5.34 -3.62
N ARG A 22 -7.71 6.11 -3.78
CA ARG A 22 -7.76 7.51 -3.41
C ARG A 22 -8.27 7.66 -1.99
N PHE A 23 -7.41 8.10 -1.09
CA PHE A 23 -7.78 8.46 0.28
C PHE A 23 -8.16 9.92 0.43
N ASP A 24 -9.05 10.22 1.39
CA ASP A 24 -9.37 11.58 1.81
C ASP A 24 -8.32 12.08 2.82
N VAL A 25 -7.19 12.51 2.27
CA VAL A 25 -6.02 12.96 3.04
C VAL A 25 -6.33 14.20 3.88
N GLU A 26 -7.18 15.11 3.38
CA GLU A 26 -7.51 16.34 4.10
C GLU A 26 -8.35 16.03 5.34
N ALA A 27 -9.33 15.12 5.22
CA ALA A 27 -10.10 14.66 6.36
C ALA A 27 -9.22 13.95 7.41
N HIS A 28 -8.33 13.05 6.98
CA HIS A 28 -7.40 12.36 7.88
C HIS A 28 -6.48 13.35 8.60
N CYS A 29 -5.83 14.26 7.86
CA CYS A 29 -4.91 15.21 8.46
C CYS A 29 -5.61 16.23 9.36
N LYS A 30 -6.89 16.55 9.09
CA LYS A 30 -7.71 17.34 10.00
C LYS A 30 -7.91 16.62 11.32
N GLU A 31 -8.36 15.36 11.29
CA GLU A 31 -8.53 14.53 12.49
C GLU A 31 -7.23 14.44 13.31
N VAL A 32 -6.10 14.14 12.67
CA VAL A 32 -4.78 14.09 13.32
C VAL A 32 -4.42 15.43 13.96
N SER A 33 -4.70 16.54 13.28
CA SER A 33 -4.38 17.88 13.77
C SER A 33 -5.22 18.34 14.96
N GLU A 34 -6.40 17.75 15.15
CA GLU A 34 -7.30 18.06 16.25
C GLU A 34 -6.88 17.36 17.55
N PHE A 35 -6.06 16.31 17.46
CA PHE A 35 -5.52 15.60 18.61
C PHE A 35 -4.63 16.53 19.47
N GLY A 36 -4.97 16.67 20.76
CA GLY A 36 -4.21 17.49 21.70
C GLY A 36 -4.44 19.00 21.60
N GLY A 37 -5.44 19.43 20.81
CA GLY A 37 -5.75 20.83 20.56
C GLY A 37 -5.29 21.25 19.16
N SER A 38 -6.25 21.71 18.35
CA SER A 38 -6.08 22.01 16.93
C SER A 38 -4.74 22.69 16.61
N SER A 39 -4.00 22.08 15.68
CA SER A 39 -2.62 22.46 15.39
C SER A 39 -2.34 22.56 13.89
N ASN A 40 -2.22 23.79 13.38
CA ASN A 40 -1.91 24.05 11.97
C ASN A 40 -0.53 23.48 11.55
N MET A 41 0.44 23.44 12.46
CA MET A 41 1.75 22.84 12.18
C MET A 41 1.64 21.33 11.99
N VAL A 42 0.79 20.65 12.78
CA VAL A 42 0.53 19.21 12.66
C VAL A 42 -0.23 18.92 11.38
N TYR A 43 -1.28 19.68 11.07
CA TYR A 43 -2.02 19.55 9.81
C TYR A 43 -1.07 19.65 8.60
N ASN A 44 -0.30 20.74 8.51
CA ASN A 44 0.62 20.96 7.40
C ASN A 44 1.74 19.90 7.35
N GLY A 45 2.18 19.40 8.50
CA GLY A 45 3.12 18.28 8.59
C GLY A 45 2.53 17.00 7.99
N CYS A 46 1.33 16.63 8.43
CA CYS A 46 0.60 15.47 7.93
C CYS A 46 0.43 15.53 6.40
N ILE A 47 -0.06 16.65 5.85
CA ILE A 47 -0.24 16.81 4.40
C ILE A 47 1.06 16.57 3.63
N ARG A 48 2.20 17.11 4.10
CA ARG A 48 3.51 16.90 3.45
C ARG A 48 3.95 15.44 3.50
N THR A 49 3.74 14.78 4.63
CA THR A 49 4.11 13.36 4.78
C THR A 49 3.26 12.49 3.88
N GLU A 50 1.94 12.66 3.89
CA GLU A 50 0.98 11.95 3.03
C GLU A 50 1.33 12.12 1.55
N GLN A 51 1.61 13.35 1.12
CA GLN A 51 2.01 13.62 -0.27
C GLN A 51 3.34 12.97 -0.64
N THR A 52 4.28 12.87 0.30
CA THR A 52 5.57 12.19 0.07
C THR A 52 5.37 10.69 -0.04
N SER A 53 4.64 10.08 0.90
CA SER A 53 4.32 8.65 0.87
C SER A 53 3.53 8.25 -0.37
N TYR A 54 2.57 9.07 -0.81
CA TYR A 54 1.87 8.82 -2.07
C TYR A 54 2.82 8.79 -3.28
N ARG A 55 3.78 9.73 -3.36
CA ARG A 55 4.78 9.74 -4.44
C ARG A 55 5.67 8.50 -4.39
N GLU A 56 6.10 8.07 -3.20
CA GLU A 56 6.89 6.84 -3.08
C GLU A 56 6.09 5.61 -3.49
N LEU A 57 4.81 5.53 -3.11
CA LEU A 57 3.92 4.47 -3.58
C LEU A 57 3.82 4.44 -5.10
N GLN A 58 3.69 5.59 -5.77
CA GLN A 58 3.65 5.64 -7.25
C GLN A 58 4.88 4.99 -7.91
N ASN A 59 6.05 5.06 -7.27
CA ASN A 59 7.29 4.48 -7.80
C ASN A 59 7.30 2.95 -7.71
N VAL A 60 6.72 2.37 -6.65
CA VAL A 60 6.86 0.94 -6.34
C VAL A 60 5.58 0.14 -6.54
N TRP A 61 4.42 0.79 -6.64
CA TRP A 61 3.10 0.15 -6.52
C TRP A 61 2.88 -1.01 -7.51
N ALA A 62 3.37 -0.85 -8.74
CA ALA A 62 3.27 -1.87 -9.78
C ALA A 62 3.98 -3.18 -9.39
N GLU A 63 5.08 -3.07 -8.64
CA GLU A 63 5.98 -4.16 -8.26
C GLU A 63 5.51 -4.87 -6.98
N VAL A 64 4.71 -4.20 -6.14
CA VAL A 64 4.19 -4.78 -4.90
C VAL A 64 3.23 -5.93 -5.22
N PRO A 65 3.44 -7.14 -4.64
CA PRO A 65 2.53 -8.26 -4.84
C PRO A 65 1.09 -7.91 -4.44
N THR A 66 0.11 -8.38 -5.21
CA THR A 66 -1.31 -8.09 -4.98
C THR A 66 -1.77 -8.46 -3.56
N ARG A 67 -1.27 -9.57 -2.98
CA ARG A 67 -1.57 -9.94 -1.59
C ARG A 67 -1.10 -8.88 -0.60
N THR A 68 0.13 -8.40 -0.74
CA THR A 68 0.70 -7.34 0.11
C THR A 68 -0.05 -6.02 -0.07
N ARG A 69 -0.40 -5.65 -1.31
CA ARG A 69 -1.25 -4.48 -1.58
C ARG A 69 -2.58 -4.56 -0.83
N ASN A 70 -3.30 -5.68 -0.96
CA ASN A 70 -4.60 -5.85 -0.32
C ASN A 70 -4.49 -5.81 1.21
N HIS A 71 -3.52 -6.54 1.79
CA HIS A 71 -3.30 -6.54 3.23
C HIS A 71 -2.98 -5.13 3.76
N CYS A 72 -2.02 -4.44 3.14
CA CYS A 72 -1.64 -3.10 3.59
C CYS A 72 -2.71 -2.04 3.33
N LEU A 73 -3.58 -2.24 2.34
CA LEU A 73 -4.77 -1.40 2.17
C LEU A 73 -5.75 -1.55 3.33
N GLU A 74 -5.95 -2.77 3.86
CA GLU A 74 -6.77 -2.98 5.05
C GLU A 74 -6.16 -2.29 6.28
N ILE A 75 -4.85 -2.43 6.48
CA ILE A 75 -4.11 -1.76 7.56
C ILE A 75 -4.20 -0.23 7.44
N ALA A 76 -4.00 0.32 6.24
CA ALA A 76 -4.10 1.75 5.99
C ALA A 76 -5.51 2.29 6.23
N GLN A 77 -6.55 1.57 5.79
CA GLN A 77 -7.94 1.94 6.05
C GLN A 77 -8.27 1.95 7.54
N PHE A 78 -7.82 0.93 8.27
CA PHE A 78 -7.99 0.87 9.72
C PHE A 78 -7.28 2.02 10.44
N GLY A 79 -6.11 2.42 9.94
CA GLY A 79 -5.31 3.54 10.46
C GLY A 79 -5.76 4.93 10.00
N GLY A 80 -6.96 5.09 9.45
CA GLY A 80 -7.50 6.39 9.04
C GLY A 80 -7.33 6.72 7.55
N ALA A 81 -7.15 5.70 6.69
CA ALA A 81 -6.92 5.85 5.26
C ALA A 81 -5.70 6.75 4.93
N SER A 82 -4.54 6.36 5.45
CA SER A 82 -3.27 7.10 5.31
C SER A 82 -2.32 6.44 4.30
N TYR A 83 -1.76 7.23 3.37
CA TYR A 83 -0.68 6.79 2.49
C TYR A 83 0.61 6.57 3.25
N GLN A 84 0.85 7.32 4.34
CA GLN A 84 2.00 7.07 5.22
C GLN A 84 1.92 5.66 5.81
N ILE A 85 0.75 5.25 6.30
CA ILE A 85 0.53 3.91 6.85
C ILE A 85 0.63 2.85 5.75
N LEU A 86 0.02 3.08 4.58
CA LEU A 86 0.10 2.16 3.45
C LEU A 86 1.55 1.91 3.02
N HIS A 87 2.32 2.99 2.82
CA HIS A 87 3.72 2.92 2.43
C HIS A 87 4.57 2.22 3.50
N GLY A 88 4.40 2.59 4.76
CA GLY A 88 5.11 1.96 5.87
C GLY A 88 4.81 0.47 5.99
N CYS A 89 3.53 0.07 5.86
CA CYS A 89 3.15 -1.35 5.86
C CYS A 89 3.85 -2.12 4.73
N ILE A 90 3.84 -1.59 3.51
CA ILE A 90 4.51 -2.25 2.38
C ILE A 90 6.01 -2.41 2.65
N GLN A 91 6.67 -1.38 3.18
CA GLN A 91 8.09 -1.47 3.53
C GLN A 91 8.35 -2.54 4.60
N MET A 92 7.51 -2.60 5.63
CA MET A 92 7.62 -3.61 6.70
C MET A 92 7.36 -5.03 6.19
N GLU A 93 6.39 -5.24 5.30
CA GLU A 93 6.11 -6.54 4.71
C GLU A 93 7.25 -7.03 3.82
N ILE A 94 7.86 -6.14 3.03
CA ILE A 94 9.05 -6.45 2.22
C ILE A 94 10.22 -6.83 3.13
N ASP A 95 10.48 -6.03 4.18
CA ASP A 95 11.53 -6.29 5.16
C ASP A 95 11.33 -7.64 5.88
N ALA A 96 10.11 -7.91 6.36
CA ALA A 96 9.78 -9.14 7.08
C ALA A 96 9.87 -10.38 6.18
N ALA A 97 9.54 -10.26 4.90
CA ALA A 97 9.71 -11.34 3.93
C ALA A 97 11.19 -11.71 3.70
N GLU A 98 12.09 -10.73 3.79
CA GLU A 98 13.54 -10.95 3.68
C GLU A 98 14.18 -11.41 4.99
N ARG A 99 13.66 -10.92 6.13
CA ARG A 99 14.25 -11.07 7.47
C ARG A 99 13.21 -11.44 8.52
N PRO A 100 12.78 -12.72 8.59
CA PRO A 100 11.82 -13.15 9.60
C PRO A 100 12.39 -12.97 11.01
N ALA A 101 11.68 -12.23 11.85
CA ALA A 101 12.05 -12.06 13.25
C ALA A 101 11.60 -13.27 14.09
N THR A 102 12.37 -13.59 15.12
CA THR A 102 11.99 -14.56 16.15
C THR A 102 11.89 -13.86 17.49
N PHE A 103 10.86 -14.20 18.26
CA PHE A 103 10.68 -13.70 19.61
C PHE A 103 11.59 -14.46 20.59
N SER A 104 12.24 -13.75 21.52
CA SER A 104 13.09 -14.31 22.58
C SER A 104 12.78 -13.65 23.92
N PHE A 105 12.72 -14.45 25.00
CA PHE A 105 12.67 -13.97 26.38
C PHE A 105 14.06 -13.95 27.04
N ASP A 106 15.08 -14.53 26.40
CA ASP A 106 16.44 -14.71 26.93
C ASP A 106 17.27 -13.42 26.93
#